data_AF-A0A6J4I9Y6-F1
#
_entry.id   AF-A0A6J4I9Y6-F1
#
_cell.length_a   1.000
_cell.length_b   1.000
_cell.length_c   1.000
_cell.angle_alpha   90.00
_cell.angle_beta   90.00
_cell.angle_gamma   90.00
#
_symmetry.space_group_name_H-M   'P 1'
#
loop_
_entity.id
_entity.type
_entity.pdbx_description
1 polymer ?
#
loop_
_entity_poly.entity_id
_entity_poly.type
_entity_poly.pdbx_seq_one_letter_code
_entity_poly.pdbx_strand_id
1 'polypeptide(L)'
;FELNTNFVTRRASLSYGKDVVAQRVPLSIKAVVSAYQSAAKAIMGRNEDGKRWIEQFYLAWQLALRKRDSSTQRANIVDCYFELVFLRQSKGFRAAPSKNGLIEYSRPQFAYDFFEFTNRNRQDYKGLYAVAHGATKSQTDSADKSFWIVEGDGPFDGRYIADVTFSEGT
;
A
#
# COMPACT_ATOMS: atom_id res chain seq x y z
N PHE A 1 0.32 -3.43 13.85
CA PHE A 1 -0.68 -4.50 13.63
C PHE A 1 -1.75 -4.41 14.70
N GLU A 2 -2.97 -4.87 14.40
CA GLU A 2 -4.09 -4.94 15.35
C GLU A 2 -4.64 -6.37 15.40
N LEU A 3 -4.84 -6.91 16.61
CA LEU A 3 -5.47 -8.20 16.82
C LEU A 3 -6.92 -8.00 17.30
N ASN A 4 -7.86 -8.44 16.49
CA ASN A 4 -9.28 -8.45 16.83
C ASN A 4 -9.69 -9.86 17.26
N THR A 5 -10.26 -10.01 18.45
CA THR A 5 -10.62 -11.32 19.03
C THR A 5 -12.13 -11.46 19.16
N ASN A 6 -12.63 -12.66 18.86
CA ASN A 6 -14.01 -13.06 19.09
C ASN A 6 -14.00 -14.33 19.94
N PHE A 7 -14.26 -14.17 21.23
CA PHE A 7 -14.25 -15.26 22.20
C PHE A 7 -15.43 -16.22 22.03
N VAL A 8 -16.58 -15.75 21.53
CA VAL A 8 -17.76 -16.58 21.26
C VAL A 8 -17.46 -17.63 20.20
N THR A 9 -16.81 -17.22 19.09
CA THR A 9 -16.44 -18.11 17.99
C THR A 9 -15.05 -18.73 18.16
N ARG A 10 -14.30 -18.33 19.19
CA ARG A 10 -12.89 -18.69 19.43
C ARG A 10 -12.01 -18.42 18.21
N ARG A 11 -12.21 -17.28 17.57
CA ARG A 11 -11.45 -16.82 16.39
C ARG A 11 -10.84 -15.45 16.63
N ALA A 12 -9.81 -15.14 15.86
CA ALA A 12 -9.20 -13.83 15.76
C ALA A 12 -9.03 -13.42 14.29
N SER A 13 -8.89 -12.12 14.07
CA SER A 13 -8.37 -11.54 12.83
C SER A 13 -7.21 -10.61 13.15
N LEU A 14 -6.27 -10.52 12.22
CA LEU A 14 -5.12 -9.65 12.29
C LEU A 14 -5.23 -8.60 11.19
N SER A 15 -4.98 -7.35 11.53
CA SER A 15 -4.96 -6.23 10.58
C SER A 15 -3.60 -5.52 10.58
N TYR A 16 -3.23 -5.00 9.42
CA TYR A 16 -2.15 -4.02 9.27
C TYR A 16 -2.78 -2.68 8.89
N GLY A 17 -2.68 -1.69 9.77
CA GLY A 17 -3.47 -0.48 9.64
C GLY A 17 -4.97 -0.81 9.63
N LYS A 18 -5.66 -0.40 8.57
CA LYS A 18 -7.10 -0.67 8.36
C LYS A 18 -7.38 -1.90 7.50
N ASP A 19 -6.35 -2.56 6.96
CA ASP A 19 -6.49 -3.70 6.07
C ASP A 19 -6.33 -5.02 6.85
N VAL A 20 -7.28 -5.96 6.68
CA VAL A 20 -7.22 -7.27 7.33
C VAL A 20 -6.26 -8.18 6.57
N VAL A 21 -5.25 -8.72 7.27
CA VAL A 21 -4.16 -9.52 6.70
C VAL A 21 -4.25 -11.00 7.05
N ALA A 22 -4.98 -11.35 8.12
CA ALA A 22 -5.31 -12.73 8.44
C ALA A 22 -6.72 -12.80 9.03
N GLN A 23 -7.53 -13.73 8.55
CA GLN A 23 -8.91 -13.94 9.01
C GLN A 23 -9.09 -15.32 9.63
N ARG A 24 -10.06 -15.44 10.53
CA ARG A 24 -10.49 -16.72 11.14
C ARG A 24 -9.34 -17.50 11.77
N VAL A 25 -8.34 -16.80 12.29
CA VAL A 25 -7.21 -17.39 13.02
C VAL A 25 -7.76 -18.05 14.28
N PRO A 26 -7.44 -19.33 14.55
CA PRO A 26 -7.82 -19.94 15.83
C PRO A 26 -7.35 -19.10 17.01
N LEU A 27 -8.19 -18.91 18.03
CA LEU A 27 -7.85 -18.13 19.21
C LEU A 27 -6.96 -18.95 20.16
N SER A 28 -5.72 -19.18 19.74
CA SER A 28 -4.64 -19.77 20.53
C SER A 28 -3.36 -18.97 20.33
N ILE A 29 -2.50 -18.91 21.35
CA ILE A 29 -1.24 -18.16 21.31
C ILE A 29 -0.41 -18.57 20.09
N LYS A 30 -0.25 -19.89 19.89
CA LYS A 30 0.53 -20.42 18.77
C LYS A 30 0.00 -19.97 17.40
N ALA A 31 -1.31 -20.04 17.19
CA ALA A 31 -1.92 -19.66 15.92
C ALA A 31 -1.83 -18.15 15.67
N VAL A 32 -2.08 -17.34 16.70
CA VAL A 32 -2.00 -15.87 16.61
C VAL A 32 -0.57 -15.40 16.35
N VAL A 33 0.41 -15.93 17.09
CA VAL A 33 1.83 -15.58 16.89
C VAL A 33 2.31 -16.00 15.50
N SER A 34 1.93 -17.19 15.03
CA SER A 34 2.28 -17.65 13.69
C SER A 34 1.66 -16.78 12.60
N ALA A 35 0.39 -16.39 12.75
CA ALA A 35 -0.28 -15.47 11.82
C ALA A 35 0.40 -14.10 11.79
N TYR A 36 0.75 -13.56 12.96
CA TYR A 36 1.51 -12.32 13.08
C TYR A 36 2.86 -12.38 12.38
N GLN A 37 3.69 -13.39 12.70
CA GLN A 37 5.01 -13.54 12.10
C GLN A 37 4.95 -13.70 10.58
N SER A 38 3.96 -14.44 10.09
CA SER A 38 3.74 -14.63 8.65
C SER A 38 3.36 -13.31 7.97
N ALA A 39 2.42 -12.56 8.54
CA ALA A 39 1.99 -11.26 8.00
C ALA A 39 3.11 -10.21 8.08
N ALA A 40 3.83 -10.12 9.20
CA ALA A 40 4.96 -9.22 9.38
C ALA A 40 6.06 -9.52 8.36
N LYS A 41 6.40 -10.79 8.14
CA LYS A 41 7.37 -11.20 7.12
C LYS A 41 6.90 -10.85 5.71
N ALA A 42 5.62 -11.09 5.40
CA ALA A 42 5.05 -10.85 4.07
C ALA A 42 4.90 -9.35 3.72
N ILE A 43 4.78 -8.49 4.73
CA ILE A 43 4.58 -7.04 4.54
C ILE A 43 5.91 -6.31 4.69
N MET A 44 6.53 -6.43 5.87
CA MET A 44 7.68 -5.63 6.32
C MET A 44 9.02 -6.35 6.08
N GLY A 45 9.02 -7.68 6.10
CA GLY A 45 10.24 -8.50 5.95
C GLY A 45 10.68 -8.72 4.50
N ARG A 46 10.14 -7.96 3.54
CA ARG A 46 10.45 -8.10 2.11
C ARG A 46 11.70 -7.30 1.76
N ASN A 47 12.53 -7.85 0.87
CA ASN A 47 13.68 -7.15 0.31
C ASN A 47 13.26 -6.34 -0.93
N GLU A 48 12.42 -5.32 -0.73
CA GLU A 48 11.97 -4.43 -1.80
C GLU A 48 13.06 -3.38 -2.07
N ASP A 49 13.44 -3.20 -3.33
CA ASP A 49 14.45 -2.21 -3.73
C ASP A 49 13.79 -0.82 -3.82
N GLY A 50 14.10 0.05 -2.85
CA GLY A 50 13.52 1.39 -2.77
C GLY A 50 13.78 2.26 -4.01
N LYS A 51 14.95 2.17 -4.64
CA LYS A 51 15.28 2.95 -5.84
C LYS A 51 14.44 2.50 -7.02
N ARG A 52 14.33 1.19 -7.20
CA ARG A 52 13.46 0.61 -8.23
C ARG A 52 11.98 0.90 -7.93
N TRP A 53 11.59 0.85 -6.67
CA TRP A 53 10.22 1.10 -6.24
C TRP A 53 9.81 2.53 -6.57
N ILE A 54 10.62 3.55 -6.23
CA ILE A 54 10.27 4.95 -6.49
C ILE A 54 10.23 5.26 -7.99
N GLU A 55 11.12 4.65 -8.79
CA GLU A 55 11.05 4.74 -10.25
C GLU A 55 9.73 4.17 -10.79
N GLN A 56 9.34 2.97 -10.36
CA GLN A 56 8.09 2.35 -10.77
C GLN A 56 6.88 3.16 -10.31
N PHE A 57 6.94 3.71 -9.11
CA PHE A 57 5.86 4.53 -8.55
C PHE A 57 5.72 5.88 -9.27
N TYR A 58 6.84 6.50 -9.67
CA TYR A 58 6.82 7.67 -10.54
C TYR A 58 6.15 7.37 -11.89
N LEU A 59 6.53 6.25 -12.53
CA LEU A 59 5.90 5.83 -13.80
C LEU A 59 4.40 5.56 -13.63
N ALA A 60 4.01 4.91 -12.53
CA ALA A 60 2.62 4.66 -12.18
C ALA A 60 1.83 5.97 -12.00
N TRP A 61 2.42 6.94 -11.30
CA TRP A 61 1.85 8.28 -11.14
C TRP A 61 1.66 9.00 -12.48
N GLN A 62 2.64 8.93 -13.38
CA GLN A 62 2.50 9.51 -14.73
C GLN A 62 1.38 8.85 -15.54
N LEU A 63 1.22 7.52 -15.45
CA LEU A 63 0.13 6.81 -16.11
C LEU A 63 -1.23 7.20 -15.53
N ALA A 64 -1.34 7.31 -14.21
CA ALA A 64 -2.55 7.77 -13.53
C ALA A 64 -2.93 9.21 -13.92
N LEU A 65 -1.95 10.10 -14.08
CA LEU A 65 -2.17 11.46 -14.58
C LEU A 65 -2.72 11.47 -16.01
N ARG A 66 -2.16 10.67 -16.92
CA ARG A 66 -2.60 10.62 -18.32
C ARG A 66 -4.04 10.15 -18.49
N LYS A 67 -4.58 9.39 -17.53
CA LYS A 67 -5.97 8.95 -17.53
C LYS A 67 -6.94 10.04 -17.07
N ARG A 68 -6.44 11.13 -16.48
CA ARG A 68 -7.25 12.27 -16.04
C ARG A 68 -7.16 13.39 -17.08
N ASP A 69 -8.32 13.91 -17.48
CA ASP A 69 -8.45 15.15 -18.26
C ASP A 69 -8.27 16.41 -17.37
N SER A 70 -7.35 16.36 -16.41
CA SER A 70 -7.12 17.45 -15.45
C SER A 70 -5.75 18.08 -15.67
N SER A 71 -5.70 19.42 -15.62
CA SER A 71 -4.44 20.18 -15.64
C SER A 71 -3.64 20.05 -14.33
N THR A 72 -4.22 19.45 -13.29
CA THR A 72 -3.55 19.25 -12.00
C THR A 72 -2.50 18.15 -12.08
N GLN A 73 -1.27 18.40 -11.62
CA GLN A 73 -0.23 17.39 -11.44
C GLN A 73 -0.48 16.45 -10.22
N ARG A 74 -1.75 16.30 -9.81
CA ARG A 74 -2.20 15.47 -8.68
C ARG A 74 -2.91 14.24 -9.20
N ALA A 75 -2.35 13.06 -8.90
CA ALA A 75 -2.99 11.78 -9.20
C ALA A 75 -3.50 11.14 -7.92
N ASN A 76 -4.63 10.43 -8.02
CA ASN A 76 -5.15 9.68 -6.87
C ASN A 76 -4.20 8.53 -6.52
N ILE A 77 -3.93 8.34 -5.22
CA ILE A 77 -3.00 7.30 -4.76
C ILE A 77 -3.48 5.88 -5.09
N VAL A 78 -4.81 5.65 -5.16
CA VAL A 78 -5.38 4.36 -5.51
C VAL A 78 -5.18 4.05 -6.99
N ASP A 79 -5.36 5.03 -7.87
CA ASP A 79 -5.02 4.90 -9.28
C ASP A 79 -3.52 4.60 -9.45
N CYS A 80 -2.65 5.34 -8.76
CA CYS A 80 -1.20 5.09 -8.76
C CYS A 80 -0.87 3.66 -8.28
N TYR A 81 -1.53 3.16 -7.24
CA TYR A 81 -1.36 1.80 -6.76
C TYR A 81 -1.74 0.77 -7.83
N PHE A 82 -2.87 0.92 -8.50
CA PHE A 82 -3.28 -0.02 -9.55
C PHE A 82 -2.32 0.00 -10.75
N GLU A 83 -1.87 1.18 -11.18
CA GLU A 83 -0.83 1.29 -12.22
C GLU A 83 0.47 0.63 -11.78
N LEU A 84 0.90 0.80 -10.53
CA LEU A 84 2.10 0.17 -9.99
C LEU A 84 1.96 -1.37 -9.99
N VAL A 85 0.82 -1.90 -9.52
CA VAL A 85 0.53 -3.34 -9.55
C VAL A 85 0.62 -3.86 -10.99
N PHE A 86 0.07 -3.14 -11.97
CA PHE A 86 0.11 -3.52 -13.37
C PHE A 86 1.53 -3.46 -13.97
N LEU A 87 2.31 -2.42 -13.63
CA LEU A 87 3.72 -2.26 -14.01
C LEU A 87 4.63 -3.33 -13.40
N ARG A 88 4.23 -3.99 -12.33
CA ARG A 88 4.94 -5.12 -11.72
C ARG A 88 4.66 -6.45 -12.41
N GLN A 89 3.57 -6.54 -13.18
CA GLN A 89 3.24 -7.78 -13.91
C GLN A 89 4.19 -8.03 -15.07
N SER A 90 4.35 -9.30 -15.45
CA SER A 90 5.15 -9.69 -16.63
C SER A 90 4.52 -9.18 -17.94
N LYS A 91 5.32 -9.04 -19.00
CA LYS A 91 4.81 -8.65 -20.32
C LYS A 91 3.73 -9.63 -20.82
N GLY A 92 3.91 -10.93 -20.58
CA GLY A 92 2.94 -11.97 -20.94
C GLY A 92 1.61 -11.79 -20.21
N PHE A 93 1.65 -11.49 -18.91
CA PHE A 93 0.44 -11.20 -18.15
C PHE A 93 -0.32 -9.98 -18.70
N ARG A 94 0.39 -8.90 -19.06
CA ARG A 94 -0.27 -7.70 -19.61
C ARG A 94 -0.93 -7.94 -20.96
N ALA A 95 -0.41 -8.87 -21.76
CA ALA A 95 -1.00 -9.28 -23.02
C ALA A 95 -2.20 -10.22 -22.84
N ALA A 96 -2.15 -11.12 -21.84
CA ALA A 96 -3.22 -12.06 -21.52
C ALA A 96 -3.39 -12.21 -20.00
N PRO A 97 -4.17 -11.32 -19.35
CA PRO A 97 -4.35 -11.34 -17.90
C PRO A 97 -5.04 -12.62 -17.44
N SER A 98 -4.52 -13.24 -16.38
CA SER A 98 -5.14 -14.43 -15.77
C SER A 98 -4.94 -14.43 -14.27
N LYS A 99 -5.91 -14.99 -13.52
CA LYS A 99 -5.82 -15.02 -12.05
C LYS A 99 -4.56 -15.74 -11.56
N ASN A 100 -4.17 -16.83 -12.21
CA ASN A 100 -3.03 -17.65 -11.81
C ASN A 100 -1.67 -17.01 -12.16
N GLY A 101 -1.65 -16.05 -13.09
CA GLY A 101 -0.43 -15.33 -13.48
C GLY A 101 -0.22 -14.02 -12.74
N LEU A 102 -1.15 -13.63 -11.86
CA LEU A 102 -1.07 -12.36 -11.13
C LEU A 102 0.04 -12.45 -10.06
N ILE A 103 1.04 -11.59 -10.18
CA ILE A 103 1.99 -11.34 -9.11
C ILE A 103 1.28 -10.44 -8.09
N GLU A 104 0.95 -10.99 -6.93
CA GLU A 104 0.27 -10.25 -5.88
C GLU A 104 1.16 -9.15 -5.32
N TYR A 105 0.60 -7.96 -5.23
CA TYR A 105 1.14 -6.83 -4.48
C TYR A 105 -0.02 -6.19 -3.76
N SER A 106 -0.12 -6.44 -2.46
CA SER A 106 -1.31 -6.13 -1.67
C SER A 106 -1.33 -4.70 -1.14
N ARG A 107 -2.51 -4.23 -0.72
CA ARG A 107 -2.68 -2.92 -0.09
C ARG A 107 -1.79 -2.70 1.14
N PRO A 108 -1.67 -3.65 2.10
CA PRO A 108 -0.72 -3.56 3.21
C PRO A 108 0.74 -3.44 2.78
N GLN A 109 1.14 -4.19 1.76
CA GLN A 109 2.50 -4.13 1.20
C GLN A 109 2.79 -2.76 0.61
N PHE A 110 1.86 -2.23 -0.18
CA PHE A 110 1.95 -0.87 -0.70
C PHE A 110 1.97 0.18 0.40
N ALA A 111 1.10 0.09 1.40
CA ALA A 111 1.05 1.06 2.48
C ALA A 111 2.37 1.09 3.28
N TYR A 112 2.98 -0.07 3.52
CA TYR A 112 4.30 -0.16 4.14
C TYR A 112 5.39 0.44 3.25
N ASP A 113 5.52 -0.02 2.00
CA ASP A 113 6.57 0.45 1.10
C ASP A 113 6.46 1.94 0.79
N PHE A 114 5.24 2.45 0.66
CA PHE A 114 4.99 3.86 0.42
C PHE A 114 5.55 4.68 1.57
N PHE A 115 5.23 4.34 2.83
CA PHE A 115 5.79 5.08 3.96
C PHE A 115 7.30 4.90 4.08
N GLU A 116 7.78 3.68 3.84
CA GLU A 116 9.19 3.34 3.91
C GLU A 116 10.02 4.17 2.93
N PHE A 117 9.60 4.29 1.67
CA PHE A 117 10.39 4.93 0.63
C PHE A 117 10.05 6.40 0.36
N THR A 118 8.91 6.90 0.86
CA THR A 118 8.56 8.32 0.71
C THR A 118 8.84 9.15 1.97
N ASN A 119 8.96 8.49 3.14
CA ASN A 119 9.15 9.19 4.41
C ASN A 119 10.38 8.70 5.20
N ARG A 120 10.45 7.41 5.58
CA ARG A 120 11.53 6.90 6.46
C ARG A 120 12.90 6.88 5.77
N ASN A 121 12.96 6.23 4.62
CA ASN A 121 14.12 6.10 3.76
C ASN A 121 13.81 6.80 2.43
N ARG A 122 13.55 8.11 2.51
CA ARG A 122 13.07 8.93 1.41
C ARG A 122 13.94 8.75 0.15
N GLN A 123 13.34 8.20 -0.90
CA GLN A 123 13.95 8.01 -2.22
C GLN A 123 13.48 9.12 -3.16
N ASP A 124 14.37 9.56 -4.05
CA ASP A 124 14.03 10.40 -5.18
C ASP A 124 14.07 9.60 -6.49
N TYR A 125 13.36 10.09 -7.50
CA TYR A 125 13.56 9.70 -8.88
C TYR A 125 13.79 10.95 -9.72
N LYS A 126 14.99 11.08 -10.29
CA LYS A 126 15.40 12.24 -11.09
C LYS A 126 15.31 13.56 -10.31
N GLY A 127 15.65 13.54 -9.01
CA GLY A 127 15.55 14.72 -8.13
C GLY A 127 14.14 15.05 -7.64
N LEU A 128 13.14 14.25 -8.03
CA LEU A 128 11.75 14.44 -7.60
C LEU A 128 11.38 13.45 -6.50
N TYR A 129 10.67 13.96 -5.49
CA TYR A 129 10.13 13.18 -4.39
C TYR A 129 8.62 13.05 -4.50
N ALA A 130 8.09 11.90 -4.10
CA ALA A 130 6.65 11.75 -3.90
C ALA A 130 6.20 12.56 -2.68
N VAL A 131 5.16 13.37 -2.86
CA VAL A 131 4.53 14.18 -1.81
C VAL A 131 3.09 13.74 -1.66
N ALA A 132 2.75 13.29 -0.46
CA ALA A 132 1.46 12.72 -0.12
C ALA A 132 0.48 13.78 0.41
N HIS A 133 -0.72 13.85 -0.18
CA HIS A 133 -1.78 14.78 0.20
C HIS A 133 -2.88 14.03 0.96
N GLY A 134 -3.25 14.56 2.12
CA GLY A 134 -4.25 13.95 3.00
C GLY A 134 -5.63 13.89 2.35
N ALA A 135 -6.38 12.84 2.68
CA ALA A 135 -7.75 12.67 2.25
C ALA A 135 -8.72 13.58 3.03
N THR A 136 -9.73 14.09 2.34
CA THR A 136 -10.90 14.72 2.97
C THR A 136 -11.82 13.67 3.59
N LYS A 137 -12.73 14.08 4.48
CA LYS A 137 -13.69 13.17 5.14
C LYS A 137 -14.54 12.35 4.15
N SER A 138 -14.92 12.90 3.00
CA SER A 138 -15.69 12.16 1.98
C SER A 138 -14.85 11.14 1.20
N GLN A 139 -13.53 11.16 1.35
CA GLN A 139 -12.58 10.23 0.73
C GLN A 139 -12.11 9.15 1.70
N THR A 140 -12.04 9.42 3.00
CA THR A 140 -11.60 8.45 4.03
C THR A 140 -12.49 7.21 4.11
N ASP A 141 -13.77 7.35 3.78
CA ASP A 141 -14.76 6.28 3.87
C ASP A 141 -14.78 5.37 2.63
N SER A 142 -13.91 5.61 1.64
CA SER A 142 -13.87 4.88 0.37
C SER A 142 -12.47 4.34 0.07
N ALA A 143 -12.36 3.01 0.07
CA ALA A 143 -11.12 2.30 -0.25
C ALA A 143 -10.63 2.53 -1.69
N ASP A 144 -11.53 2.95 -2.58
CA ASP A 144 -11.24 3.29 -3.97
C ASP A 144 -10.74 4.73 -4.14
N LYS A 145 -10.81 5.55 -3.08
CA LYS A 145 -10.39 6.96 -3.12
C LYS A 145 -9.18 7.26 -2.27
N SER A 146 -8.89 6.44 -1.25
CA SER A 146 -7.79 6.70 -0.34
C SER A 146 -7.11 5.43 0.17
N PHE A 147 -5.91 5.62 0.69
CA PHE A 147 -5.10 4.61 1.35
C PHE A 147 -4.80 5.04 2.79
N TRP A 148 -5.01 4.14 3.76
CA TRP A 148 -4.48 4.33 5.10
C TRP A 148 -2.99 3.97 5.10
N ILE A 149 -2.14 4.96 5.32
CA ILE A 149 -0.70 4.77 5.44
C ILE A 149 -0.35 4.76 6.93
N VAL A 150 0.25 3.66 7.39
CA VAL A 150 0.75 3.53 8.76
C VAL A 150 2.11 4.24 8.83
N GLU A 151 2.19 5.28 9.63
CA GLU A 151 3.36 6.17 9.74
C GLU A 151 4.11 5.99 11.09
N GLY A 152 3.50 5.35 12.09
CA GLY A 152 4.08 5.15 13.42
C GLY A 152 4.22 3.69 13.85
N ASP A 153 4.27 3.49 15.17
CA ASP A 153 4.47 2.17 15.80
C ASP A 153 3.14 1.43 16.01
N GLY A 154 2.03 2.16 16.16
CA GLY A 154 0.68 1.62 16.29
C GLY A 154 -0.04 1.45 14.96
N PRO A 155 -1.02 0.53 14.86
CA PRO A 155 -1.85 0.36 13.65
C PRO A 155 -2.73 1.60 13.34
N PHE A 156 -2.94 2.47 14.32
CA PHE A 156 -3.72 3.71 14.18
C PHE A 156 -2.85 4.96 14.06
N ASP A 157 -1.53 4.80 14.10
CA ASP A 157 -0.59 5.91 13.94
C ASP A 157 -0.35 6.08 12.44
N GLY A 158 -1.22 6.85 11.81
CA GLY A 158 -1.23 7.01 10.36
C GLY A 158 -2.28 7.99 9.89
N ARG A 159 -2.42 8.11 8.58
CA ARG A 159 -3.42 8.97 7.96
C ARG A 159 -3.88 8.43 6.62
N TYR A 160 -5.06 8.86 6.21
CA TYR A 160 -5.54 8.61 4.86
C TYR A 160 -4.87 9.57 3.87
N ILE A 161 -4.28 9.00 2.82
CA ILE A 161 -3.76 9.73 1.67
C ILE A 161 -4.73 9.54 0.51
N ALA A 162 -5.07 10.62 -0.18
CA ALA A 162 -5.94 10.58 -1.36
C ALA A 162 -5.17 10.85 -2.65
N ASP A 163 -4.20 11.77 -2.63
CA ASP A 163 -3.50 12.18 -3.84
C ASP A 163 -1.99 12.24 -3.62
N VAL A 164 -1.24 12.12 -4.71
CA VAL A 164 0.22 12.20 -4.75
C VAL A 164 0.65 13.14 -5.86
N THR A 165 1.71 13.91 -5.57
CA THR A 165 2.46 14.71 -6.55
C THR A 165 3.93 14.30 -6.52
N PHE A 166 4.66 14.55 -7.61
CA PHE A 166 6.12 14.52 -7.58
C PHE A 166 6.67 15.95 -7.73
N SER A 167 7.55 16.35 -6.84
CA SER A 167 8.16 17.69 -6.84
C SER A 167 9.61 17.65 -6.37
N GLU A 168 10.38 18.68 -6.73
CA GLU A 168 11.74 18.86 -6.20
C GLU A 168 11.72 18.95 -4.67
N GLY A 169 12.77 18.45 -4.03
CA GLY A 169 12.91 18.51 -2.59
C GLY A 169 13.08 19.96 -2.14
N THR A 170 12.20 20.41 -1.25
CA THR A 170 12.44 21.58 -0.39
C THR A 170 13.18 21.14 0.86
#